data_AF-A0A7V9JUF1-F1
#
_entry.id   AF-A0A7V9JUF1-F1
#
_cell.length_a   1.000
_cell.length_b   1.000
_cell.length_c   1.000
_cell.angle_alpha   90.00
_cell.angle_beta   90.00
_cell.angle_gamma   90.00
#
_symmetry.space_group_name_H-M   'P 1'
#
loop_
_entity.id
_entity.type
_entity.pdbx_description
1 polymer ?
#
loop_
_entity_poly.entity_id
_entity_poly.type
_entity_poly.pdbx_seq_one_letter_code
_entity_poly.pdbx_strand_id
1 'polypeptide(L)'
;VLVVASSSRPGPAGSAPALGYAICAAGAVTWTCYSLLTKRLAAFPTAAVGGFCLSSGAILLAMHAVVVRVGADAEALASAGGWLALVVAPLNGLDRWEWILILLCGLGPMGAAYFTWDAAMKRGDPRVIGSLAFLTPLASTLILAGVGGHTLGWSPLVALVLIIGGAVIGSLDLFSRPDRV
;
A
#
# COMPACT_ATOMS: atom_id res chain seq x y z
N VAL A 1 4.18 0.15 -1.10
CA VAL A 1 5.15 -0.81 -1.66
C VAL A 1 6.14 -0.18 -2.66
N LEU A 2 6.00 1.06 -3.13
CA LEU A 2 7.05 1.67 -3.99
C LEU A 2 7.22 3.17 -3.68
N VAL A 3 8.00 3.49 -2.63
CA VAL A 3 8.61 4.82 -2.46
C VAL A 3 10.12 4.72 -2.16
N VAL A 4 10.66 3.52 -1.92
CA VAL A 4 12.09 3.34 -1.62
C VAL A 4 12.96 3.26 -2.90
N ALA A 5 12.36 3.09 -4.09
CA ALA A 5 13.13 2.76 -5.30
C ALA A 5 13.51 3.95 -6.21
N SER A 6 13.07 5.19 -5.94
CA SER A 6 13.34 6.33 -6.84
C SER A 6 14.51 7.22 -6.43
N SER A 7 15.19 6.97 -5.30
CA SER A 7 16.41 7.70 -5.00
C SER A 7 17.60 7.06 -5.72
N SER A 8 17.99 7.62 -6.85
CA SER A 8 19.24 7.35 -7.60
C SER A 8 20.51 7.75 -6.81
N ARG A 9 20.46 7.75 -5.47
CA ARG A 9 21.60 7.96 -4.60
C ARG A 9 22.07 6.59 -4.10
N PRO A 10 23.33 6.19 -4.34
CA PRO A 10 23.87 5.01 -3.70
C PRO A 10 23.81 5.23 -2.19
N GLY A 11 23.00 4.42 -1.49
CA GLY A 11 22.98 4.40 -0.04
C GLY A 11 24.37 4.01 0.49
N PRO A 12 24.74 4.42 1.71
CA PRO A 12 26.03 4.07 2.29
C PRO A 12 26.23 2.56 2.23
N ALA A 13 27.38 2.13 1.69
CA ALA A 13 27.77 0.73 1.58
C ALA A 13 27.77 0.09 2.99
N GLY A 14 26.66 -0.51 3.39
CA GLY A 14 26.45 -1.03 4.75
C GLY A 14 25.01 -1.11 5.22
N SER A 15 24.03 -0.51 4.53
CA SER A 15 22.61 -0.68 4.89
C SER A 15 22.17 -2.12 4.61
N ALA A 16 21.98 -2.92 5.66
CA ALA A 16 21.62 -4.34 5.55
C ALA A 16 20.34 -4.53 4.71
N PRO A 17 20.43 -5.00 3.45
CA PRO A 17 19.26 -5.17 2.58
C PRO A 17 18.27 -6.19 3.17
N ALA A 18 18.76 -7.10 4.01
CA ALA A 18 17.98 -8.08 4.75
C ALA A 18 16.90 -7.44 5.65
N LEU A 19 17.19 -6.32 6.31
CA LEU A 19 16.20 -5.65 7.17
C LEU A 19 15.05 -5.07 6.35
N GLY A 20 15.35 -4.45 5.20
CA GLY A 20 14.34 -3.96 4.26
C GLY A 20 13.44 -5.09 3.75
N TYR A 21 14.03 -6.21 3.33
CA TYR A 21 13.26 -7.39 2.92
C TYR A 21 12.43 -7.98 4.05
N ALA A 22 12.93 -7.99 5.29
CA ALA A 22 12.20 -8.46 6.46
C ALA A 22 10.97 -7.57 6.76
N ILE A 23 11.09 -6.25 6.66
CA ILE A 23 9.97 -5.31 6.86
C ILE A 23 8.91 -5.50 5.75
N CYS A 24 9.33 -5.68 4.50
CA CYS A 24 8.42 -5.97 3.40
C CYS A 24 7.66 -7.29 3.61
N ALA A 25 8.36 -8.34 4.04
CA ALA A 25 7.75 -9.63 4.36
C ALA A 25 6.75 -9.50 5.52
N ALA A 26 7.13 -8.80 6.60
CA ALA A 26 6.24 -8.52 7.71
C ALA A 26 4.97 -7.78 7.25
N GLY A 27 5.10 -6.74 6.41
CA GLY A 27 3.96 -6.03 5.85
C GLY A 27 3.04 -6.93 5.02
N ALA A 28 3.60 -7.82 4.20
CA ALA A 28 2.82 -8.78 3.42
C ALA A 28 2.08 -9.78 4.32
N VAL A 29 2.75 -10.28 5.37
CA VAL A 29 2.14 -11.18 6.37
C VAL A 29 1.03 -10.47 7.13
N THR A 30 1.25 -9.25 7.60
CA THR A 30 0.22 -8.46 8.30
C THR A 30 -1.01 -8.24 7.42
N TRP A 31 -0.81 -7.85 6.15
CA TRP A 31 -1.91 -7.61 5.22
C TRP A 31 -2.71 -8.89 4.88
N THR A 32 -2.01 -10.00 4.66
CA THR A 32 -2.64 -11.30 4.37
C THR A 32 -3.38 -11.85 5.58
N CYS A 33 -2.79 -11.77 6.77
CA CYS A 33 -3.46 -12.10 8.03
C CYS A 33 -4.73 -11.27 8.22
N TYR A 34 -4.64 -9.94 8.08
CA TYR A 34 -5.83 -9.06 8.15
C TYR A 34 -6.93 -9.51 7.18
N SER A 35 -6.56 -9.75 5.92
CA SER A 35 -7.51 -10.13 4.87
C SER A 35 -8.18 -11.49 5.13
N LEU A 36 -7.44 -12.49 5.61
CA LEU A 36 -7.98 -13.85 5.79
C LEU A 36 -8.66 -14.05 7.15
N LEU A 37 -8.17 -13.41 8.22
CA LEU A 37 -8.73 -13.56 9.56
C LEU A 37 -10.04 -12.78 9.72
N THR A 38 -10.27 -11.72 8.97
CA THR A 38 -11.54 -10.96 9.02
C THR A 38 -12.75 -11.83 8.69
N LYS A 39 -12.60 -12.88 7.86
CA LYS A 39 -13.64 -13.90 7.64
C LYS A 39 -13.92 -14.82 8.83
N ARG A 40 -12.97 -14.95 9.75
CA ARG A 40 -13.09 -15.81 10.94
C ARG A 40 -13.66 -15.08 12.15
N LEU A 41 -13.72 -13.75 12.09
CA LEU A 41 -14.30 -12.92 13.15
C LEU A 41 -15.83 -12.90 13.05
N ALA A 42 -16.49 -12.64 14.18
CA ALA A 42 -17.93 -12.43 14.21
C ALA A 42 -18.33 -11.31 13.24
N ALA A 43 -19.48 -11.43 12.60
CA ALA A 43 -19.94 -10.45 11.61
C ALA A 43 -20.04 -9.05 12.25
N PHE A 44 -19.28 -8.10 11.70
CA PHE A 44 -19.28 -6.71 12.14
C PHE A 44 -19.63 -5.78 10.96
N PRO A 45 -20.30 -4.64 11.22
CA PRO A 45 -20.65 -3.70 10.17
C PRO A 45 -19.39 -3.13 9.50
N THR A 46 -19.40 -3.00 8.17
CA THR A 46 -18.30 -2.42 7.39
C THR A 46 -17.98 -0.98 7.81
N ALA A 47 -18.92 -0.27 8.45
CA ALA A 47 -18.67 1.02 9.10
C ALA A 47 -17.54 0.98 10.16
N ALA A 48 -17.29 -0.17 10.80
CA ALA A 48 -16.21 -0.33 11.78
C ALA A 48 -14.82 -0.10 11.19
N VAL A 49 -14.64 -0.29 9.87
CA VAL A 49 -13.39 -0.02 9.16
C VAL A 49 -12.97 1.43 9.32
N GLY A 50 -13.93 2.36 9.32
CA GLY A 50 -13.65 3.78 9.59
C GLY A 50 -13.03 4.00 10.97
N GLY A 51 -13.52 3.27 11.99
CA GLY A 51 -12.95 3.33 13.34
C GLY A 51 -11.51 2.81 13.39
N PHE A 52 -11.21 1.73 12.68
CA PHE A 52 -9.84 1.20 12.56
C PHE A 52 -8.92 2.21 11.88
N CYS A 53 -9.36 2.81 10.76
CA CYS A 53 -8.61 3.84 10.05
C CYS A 53 -8.35 5.07 10.92
N LEU A 54 -9.35 5.56 11.66
CA LEU A 54 -9.19 6.67 12.61
C LEU A 54 -8.18 6.34 13.72
N SER A 55 -8.26 5.14 14.29
CA SER A 55 -7.36 4.68 15.34
C SER A 55 -5.91 4.61 14.83
N SER A 56 -5.70 3.99 13.66
CA SER A 56 -4.38 3.93 13.01
C SER A 56 -3.84 5.31 12.66
N GLY A 57 -4.68 6.22 12.16
CA GLY A 57 -4.30 7.60 11.87
C GLY A 57 -3.88 8.39 13.12
N ALA A 58 -4.62 8.24 14.22
CA ALA A 58 -4.28 8.85 15.50
C ALA A 58 -2.95 8.32 16.06
N ILE A 59 -2.72 7.02 15.97
CA ILE A 59 -1.43 6.40 16.38
C ILE A 59 -0.29 6.92 15.49
N LEU A 60 -0.48 7.01 14.17
CA LEU A 60 0.53 7.52 13.25
C LEU A 60 0.87 8.99 13.56
N LEU A 61 -0.13 9.83 13.86
CA LEU A 61 0.06 11.22 14.28
C LEU A 61 0.80 11.32 15.63
N ALA A 62 0.45 10.47 16.60
CA ALA A 62 1.15 10.41 17.88
C ALA A 62 2.61 9.97 17.70
N MET A 63 2.87 8.96 16.88
CA MET A 63 4.23 8.54 16.53
C MET A 63 5.00 9.66 15.83
N HIS A 64 4.39 10.35 14.87
CA HIS A 64 5.03 11.51 14.22
C HIS A 64 5.35 12.61 15.23
N ALA A 65 4.44 12.94 16.15
CA ALA A 65 4.68 13.93 17.20
C ALA A 65 5.82 13.51 18.14
N VAL A 66 5.91 12.22 18.50
CA VAL A 66 7.04 11.69 19.29
C VAL A 66 8.34 11.81 18.50
N VAL A 67 8.36 11.44 17.23
CA VAL A 67 9.57 11.53 16.39
C VAL A 67 10.00 12.98 16.18
N VAL A 68 9.07 13.93 16.01
CA VAL A 68 9.39 15.36 15.92
C VAL A 68 9.92 15.90 17.26
N ARG A 69 9.37 15.45 18.40
CA ARG A 69 9.86 15.84 19.72
C ARG A 69 11.24 15.26 20.06
N VAL A 70 11.48 14.00 19.70
CA VAL A 70 12.78 13.32 19.85
C VAL A 70 13.78 13.84 18.80
N GLY A 71 13.28 14.27 17.65
CA GLY A 71 14.02 14.91 16.56
C GLY A 71 14.17 16.42 16.71
N ALA A 72 14.01 17.04 17.88
CA ALA A 72 14.56 18.38 18.08
C ALA A 72 16.11 18.37 18.01
N ASP A 73 16.72 17.18 18.09
CA ASP A 73 18.11 16.90 17.73
C ASP A 73 18.28 16.53 16.23
N ALA A 74 17.28 16.77 15.37
CA ALA A 74 17.22 16.30 13.97
C ALA A 74 18.23 16.92 13.01
N GLU A 75 19.00 17.94 13.39
CA GLU A 75 20.18 18.31 12.60
C GLU A 75 21.18 17.14 12.51
N ALA A 76 21.24 16.27 13.53
CA ALA A 76 22.01 15.03 13.51
C ALA A 76 21.37 13.91 12.67
N LEU A 77 20.04 13.88 12.54
CA LEU A 77 19.31 12.88 11.75
C LEU A 77 19.20 13.25 10.27
N ALA A 78 19.14 14.56 9.96
CA ALA A 78 19.19 15.11 8.61
C ALA A 78 20.58 14.94 7.99
N SER A 79 21.65 15.10 8.79
CA SER A 79 23.03 14.80 8.38
C SER A 79 23.31 13.30 8.22
N ALA A 80 22.50 12.43 8.85
CA ALA A 80 22.60 10.97 8.70
C ALA A 80 22.03 10.42 7.39
N GLY A 81 21.40 11.24 6.53
CA GLY A 81 21.06 10.86 5.14
C GLY A 81 20.22 9.58 5.01
N GLY A 82 19.32 9.31 5.96
CA GLY A 82 18.54 8.07 6.03
C GLY A 82 17.07 8.24 5.64
N TRP A 83 16.42 7.13 5.32
CA TRP A 83 14.96 7.03 5.08
C TRP A 83 14.11 7.65 6.20
N LEU A 84 14.63 7.73 7.42
CA LEU A 84 13.99 8.41 8.55
C LEU A 84 13.81 9.92 8.30
N ALA A 85 14.77 10.59 7.65
CA ALA A 85 14.68 12.02 7.35
C ALA A 85 13.51 12.33 6.39
N LEU A 86 13.23 11.42 5.44
CA LEU A 86 12.08 11.51 4.53
C LEU A 86 10.73 11.33 5.24
N VAL A 87 10.71 10.68 6.41
CA VAL A 87 9.49 10.45 7.21
C VAL A 87 9.19 11.65 8.14
N VAL A 88 10.21 12.41 8.55
CA VAL A 88 10.09 13.50 9.54
C VAL A 88 9.93 14.88 8.90
N ALA A 89 10.54 15.11 7.72
CA ALA A 89 10.46 16.38 7.01
C ALA A 89 9.04 16.82 6.51
N PRO A 90 8.07 15.95 6.19
CA PRO A 90 7.00 16.34 5.28
C PRO A 90 5.88 17.19 5.90
N LEU A 91 5.76 17.37 7.22
CA LEU A 91 4.65 18.16 7.80
C LEU A 91 4.96 19.65 7.99
N ASN A 92 6.24 20.04 8.08
CA ASN A 92 6.63 21.41 8.42
C ASN A 92 6.60 22.40 7.24
N GLY A 93 6.20 21.96 6.04
CA GLY A 93 6.21 22.78 4.82
C GLY A 93 5.09 22.51 3.83
N LEU A 94 3.98 21.89 4.26
CA LEU A 94 2.88 21.56 3.35
C LEU A 94 2.09 22.81 2.95
N ASP A 95 1.96 23.03 1.64
CA ASP A 95 1.07 24.03 1.08
C ASP A 95 -0.41 23.66 1.30
N ARG A 96 -1.30 24.65 1.24
CA ARG A 96 -2.74 24.45 1.41
C ARG A 96 -3.30 23.40 0.45
N TRP A 97 -2.79 23.35 -0.78
CA TRP A 97 -3.22 22.36 -1.76
C TRP A 97 -2.80 20.95 -1.39
N GLU A 98 -1.64 20.76 -0.77
CA GLU A 98 -1.18 19.44 -0.35
C GLU A 98 -2.04 18.91 0.79
N TRP A 99 -2.47 19.77 1.72
CA TRP A 99 -3.47 19.42 2.73
C TRP A 99 -4.80 18.97 2.12
N ILE A 100 -5.28 19.72 1.12
CA ILE A 100 -6.51 19.37 0.41
C ILE A 100 -6.35 18.05 -0.34
N LEU A 101 -5.21 17.81 -1.00
CA LEU A 101 -4.92 16.55 -1.68
C LEU A 101 -4.85 15.37 -0.71
N ILE A 102 -4.25 15.54 0.46
CA ILE A 102 -4.22 14.51 1.52
C ILE A 102 -5.64 14.17 1.96
N LEU A 103 -6.47 15.18 2.22
CA LEU A 103 -7.87 14.99 2.61
C LEU A 103 -8.68 14.32 1.50
N LEU A 104 -8.54 14.76 0.25
CA LEU A 104 -9.23 14.18 -0.90
C LEU A 104 -8.77 12.76 -1.19
N CYS A 105 -7.47 12.46 -1.08
CA CYS A 105 -6.96 11.08 -1.22
C CYS A 105 -7.50 10.18 -0.11
N GLY A 106 -7.49 10.67 1.14
CA GLY A 106 -7.97 9.94 2.31
C GLY A 106 -9.47 9.64 2.27
N LEU A 107 -10.29 10.65 1.95
CA LEU A 107 -11.75 10.49 1.86
C LEU A 107 -12.20 9.83 0.55
N GLY A 108 -11.47 10.06 -0.53
CA GLY A 108 -11.79 9.56 -1.87
C GLY A 108 -11.24 8.16 -2.12
N PRO A 109 -10.25 8.00 -3.02
CA PRO A 109 -9.84 6.69 -3.50
C PRO A 109 -9.30 5.77 -2.40
N MET A 110 -8.55 6.31 -1.43
CA MET A 110 -7.94 5.48 -0.38
C MET A 110 -8.97 5.00 0.64
N GLY A 111 -9.84 5.89 1.12
CA GLY A 111 -10.92 5.55 2.04
C GLY A 111 -11.91 4.56 1.42
N ALA A 112 -12.41 4.87 0.22
CA ALA A 112 -13.34 4.00 -0.50
C ALA A 112 -12.74 2.60 -0.78
N ALA A 113 -11.43 2.51 -1.07
CA ALA A 113 -10.76 1.24 -1.28
C ALA A 113 -10.84 0.32 -0.06
N TYR A 114 -10.70 0.83 1.17
CA TYR A 114 -10.80 0.00 2.38
C TYR A 114 -12.23 -0.53 2.61
N PHE A 115 -13.26 0.29 2.41
CA PHE A 115 -14.65 -0.15 2.58
C PHE A 115 -15.06 -1.18 1.52
N THR A 116 -14.69 -0.94 0.27
CA THR A 116 -14.95 -1.87 -0.84
C THR A 116 -14.15 -3.16 -0.69
N TRP A 117 -12.90 -3.09 -0.20
CA TRP A 117 -12.09 -4.25 0.13
C TRP A 117 -12.70 -5.09 1.24
N ASP A 118 -13.10 -4.48 2.36
CA ASP A 118 -13.80 -5.19 3.46
C ASP A 118 -15.09 -5.84 2.97
N ALA A 119 -15.89 -5.12 2.17
CA ALA A 119 -17.13 -5.66 1.60
C ALA A 119 -16.85 -6.84 0.66
N ALA A 120 -15.84 -6.75 -0.20
CA ALA A 120 -15.43 -7.82 -1.10
C ALA A 120 -14.96 -9.03 -0.29
N MET A 121 -14.06 -8.84 0.68
CA MET A 121 -13.52 -9.92 1.49
C MET A 121 -14.58 -10.60 2.33
N LYS A 122 -15.61 -9.90 2.81
CA LYS A 122 -16.72 -10.52 3.55
C LYS A 122 -17.67 -11.31 2.65
N ARG A 123 -17.96 -10.83 1.44
CA ARG A 123 -19.03 -11.39 0.57
C ARG A 123 -18.52 -12.35 -0.51
N GLY A 124 -17.30 -12.17 -1.00
CA GLY A 124 -16.73 -12.92 -2.11
C GLY A 124 -15.75 -14.02 -1.70
N ASP A 125 -15.20 -14.72 -2.69
CA ASP A 125 -14.13 -15.71 -2.49
C ASP A 125 -12.76 -15.00 -2.36
N PRO A 126 -12.04 -15.13 -1.23
CA PRO A 126 -10.72 -14.53 -1.03
C PRO A 126 -9.69 -14.95 -2.08
N ARG A 127 -9.81 -16.15 -2.66
CA ARG A 127 -8.87 -16.63 -3.69
C ARG A 127 -8.98 -15.80 -4.96
N VAL A 128 -10.22 -15.51 -5.36
CA VAL A 128 -10.55 -14.71 -6.53
C VAL A 128 -10.24 -13.24 -6.28
N ILE A 129 -10.60 -12.72 -5.11
CA ILE A 129 -10.28 -11.34 -4.75
C ILE A 129 -8.75 -11.15 -4.70
N GLY A 130 -8.02 -12.14 -4.18
CA GLY A 130 -6.57 -12.17 -4.19
C GLY A 130 -5.98 -12.19 -5.61
N SER A 131 -6.54 -12.97 -6.54
CA SER A 131 -6.08 -12.98 -7.93
C SER A 131 -6.40 -11.66 -8.65
N LEU A 132 -7.59 -11.08 -8.42
CA LEU A 132 -7.97 -9.77 -8.96
C LEU A 132 -7.09 -8.63 -8.43
N ALA A 133 -6.54 -8.74 -7.22
CA ALA A 133 -5.64 -7.74 -6.66
C ALA A 133 -4.36 -7.54 -7.50
N PHE A 134 -3.95 -8.53 -8.29
CA PHE A 134 -2.84 -8.42 -9.25
C PHE A 134 -3.13 -7.47 -10.42
N LEU A 135 -4.39 -7.07 -10.64
CA LEU A 135 -4.71 -6.00 -11.59
C LEU A 135 -4.26 -4.62 -11.09
N THR A 136 -4.02 -4.45 -9.79
CA THR A 136 -3.59 -3.17 -9.20
C THR A 136 -2.26 -2.65 -9.78
N PRO A 137 -1.15 -3.43 -9.79
CA PRO A 137 0.10 -2.98 -10.40
C PRO A 137 -0.05 -2.70 -11.91
N LEU A 138 -0.91 -3.45 -12.62
CA LEU A 138 -1.23 -3.18 -14.03
C LEU A 138 -1.93 -1.84 -14.20
N ALA A 139 -3.04 -1.63 -13.50
CA ALA A 139 -3.81 -0.39 -13.56
C ALA A 139 -2.95 0.82 -13.18
N SER A 140 -2.14 0.68 -12.12
CA SER A 140 -1.19 1.72 -11.71
C SER A 140 -0.18 2.06 -12.81
N THR A 141 0.40 1.05 -13.46
CA THR A 141 1.37 1.25 -14.55
C THR A 141 0.72 1.90 -15.78
N LEU A 142 -0.50 1.50 -16.13
CA LEU A 142 -1.23 2.06 -17.27
C LEU A 142 -1.66 3.51 -17.02
N ILE A 143 -2.18 3.82 -15.83
CA ILE A 143 -2.52 5.19 -15.44
C ILE A 143 -1.27 6.07 -15.46
N LEU A 144 -0.16 5.58 -14.90
CA LEU A 144 1.10 6.32 -14.89
C LEU A 144 1.64 6.53 -16.31
N ALA A 145 1.57 5.54 -17.19
CA ALA A 145 1.98 5.68 -18.58
C ALA A 145 1.10 6.68 -19.35
N GLY A 146 -0.21 6.64 -19.13
CA GLY A 146 -1.17 7.53 -19.78
C GLY A 146 -1.06 8.99 -19.32
N VAL A 147 -0.91 9.22 -18.02
CA VAL A 147 -0.83 10.58 -17.44
C VAL A 147 0.61 11.12 -17.47
N GLY A 148 1.61 10.26 -17.27
CA GLY A 148 3.00 10.65 -17.13
C GLY A 148 3.77 10.85 -18.43
N GLY A 149 3.17 10.55 -19.60
CA GLY A 149 3.79 10.79 -20.91
C GLY A 149 5.04 9.94 -21.21
N HIS A 150 5.34 8.94 -20.38
CA HIS A 150 6.50 8.06 -20.56
C HIS A 150 6.16 6.82 -21.39
N THR A 151 7.03 6.48 -22.34
CA THR A 151 6.91 5.24 -23.12
C THR A 151 7.26 4.02 -22.27
N LEU A 152 6.36 3.04 -22.20
CA LEU A 152 6.62 1.77 -21.52
C LEU A 152 7.75 1.01 -22.23
N GLY A 153 8.83 0.75 -21.51
CA GLY A 153 9.89 -0.15 -21.98
C GLY A 153 9.42 -1.60 -22.10
N TRP A 154 10.26 -2.45 -22.68
CA TRP A 154 9.93 -3.86 -22.86
C TRP A 154 9.82 -4.63 -21.53
N SER A 155 10.64 -4.29 -20.53
CA SER A 155 10.65 -5.00 -19.25
C SER A 155 9.33 -4.85 -18.46
N PRO A 156 8.75 -3.64 -18.27
CA PRO A 156 7.42 -3.49 -17.70
C PRO A 156 6.34 -4.24 -18.49
N LEU A 157 6.37 -4.19 -19.82
CA LEU A 157 5.38 -4.89 -20.66
C LEU A 157 5.39 -6.41 -20.41
N VAL A 158 6.56 -7.03 -20.37
CA VAL A 158 6.68 -8.47 -20.07
C VAL A 158 6.18 -8.77 -18.65
N ALA A 159 6.53 -7.93 -17.67
CA ALA A 159 6.03 -8.08 -16.30
C ALA A 159 4.50 -7.98 -16.24
N LEU A 160 3.90 -7.02 -16.95
CA LEU A 160 2.45 -6.86 -17.03
C LEU A 160 1.77 -8.10 -17.64
N VAL A 161 2.34 -8.65 -18.72
CA VAL A 161 1.84 -9.88 -19.35
C VAL A 161 1.90 -11.06 -18.37
N LEU A 162 3.01 -11.24 -17.64
CA LEU A 162 3.16 -12.31 -16.66
C LEU A 162 2.17 -12.18 -15.49
N ILE A 163 1.98 -10.96 -14.99
CA ILE A 163 1.02 -10.67 -13.90
C ILE A 163 -0.42 -10.95 -14.35
N ILE A 164 -0.80 -10.49 -15.55
CA ILE A 164 -2.14 -10.75 -16.13
C ILE A 164 -2.32 -12.26 -16.35
N GLY A 165 -1.33 -12.94 -16.93
CA GLY A 165 -1.37 -14.37 -17.16
C GLY A 165 -1.60 -15.16 -15.86
N GLY A 166 -0.86 -14.83 -14.80
CA GLY A 166 -1.05 -15.42 -13.48
C GLY A 166 -2.43 -15.15 -12.88
N ALA A 167 -2.94 -13.92 -13.00
CA ALA A 167 -4.27 -13.55 -12.52
C ALA A 167 -5.39 -14.29 -13.27
N VAL A 168 -5.30 -14.38 -14.60
CA VAL A 168 -6.26 -15.11 -15.44
C VAL A 168 -6.28 -16.58 -15.04
N ILE A 169 -5.12 -17.24 -15.02
CA ILE A 169 -5.02 -18.67 -14.64
C ILE A 169 -5.62 -18.90 -13.25
N GLY A 170 -5.31 -18.05 -12.26
CA GLY A 170 -5.86 -18.15 -10.91
C GLY A 170 -7.37 -17.87 -10.83
N SER A 171 -7.97 -17.25 -11.85
CA SER A 171 -9.42 -16.99 -11.93
C SER A 171 -10.20 -18.07 -12.69
N LEU A 172 -9.54 -18.94 -13.47
CA LEU A 172 -10.22 -19.99 -14.26
C LEU A 172 -10.90 -21.04 -13.37
N ASP A 173 -10.42 -21.25 -12.15
CA ASP A 173 -11.07 -22.09 -11.12
C ASP A 173 -12.48 -21.59 -10.75
N LEU A 174 -12.78 -20.32 -10.99
CA LEU A 174 -14.09 -19.70 -10.75
C LEU A 174 -15.14 -20.17 -11.76
N PHE A 175 -14.72 -20.36 -13.02
CA PHE A 175 -15.60 -20.81 -14.11
C PHE A 175 -15.74 -22.34 -14.18
N SER A 176 -14.86 -23.06 -13.50
CA SER A 176 -14.79 -24.53 -13.54
C SER A 176 -15.60 -25.22 -12.45
N ARG A 177 -16.34 -24.46 -11.62
CA ARG A 177 -17.26 -25.02 -10.61
C ARG A 177 -18.70 -24.92 -11.10
N PRO A 178 -19.23 -25.93 -11.81
CA PRO A 178 -20.67 -26.06 -11.97
C PRO A 178 -21.27 -26.33 -10.58
N ASP A 179 -22.02 -25.35 -10.12
CA ASP A 179 -23.19 -25.43 -9.25
C ASP A 179 -23.25 -26.68 -8.35
N ARG A 180 -22.73 -26.59 -7.12
CA ARG A 180 -23.26 -27.43 -6.04
C ARG A 180 -24.40 -26.66 -5.38
N VAL A 181 -25.59 -26.95 -5.88
CA VAL A 181 -26.90 -26.72 -5.24
C VAL A 181 -26.87 -27.28 -3.82
#